data_AF-A0AB39RT95-F1
#
_entry.id   AF-A0AB39RT95-F1
#
_cell.length_a   1.000
_cell.length_b   1.000
_cell.length_c   1.000
_cell.angle_alpha   90.00
_cell.angle_beta   90.00
_cell.angle_gamma   90.00
#
_symmetry.space_group_name_H-M   'P 1'
#
loop_
_entity.id
_entity.type
_entity.pdbx_description
1 polymer ?
#
loop_
_entity_poly.entity_id
_entity_poly.type
_entity_poly.pdbx_seq_one_letter_code
_entity_poly.pdbx_strand_id
1 'polypeptide(L)'
;MLSVNPKMLPRLDEIEEDLQARRKRAVTEGWQGEIEGIDLTLTFLRSKREQTRRFERSDPVSLGIPAIPEQPTTHRSQEHEPQPSGPNQPSQKHN
;
A
#
# COMPACT_ATOMS: atom_id res chain seq x y z
N MET A 1 5.25 -15.57 -7.12
CA MET A 1 5.71 -15.36 -5.73
C MET A 1 5.36 -13.93 -5.32
N LEU A 2 4.73 -13.72 -4.17
CA LEU A 2 4.20 -12.40 -3.76
C LEU A 2 5.33 -11.49 -3.21
N SER A 3 5.61 -10.39 -3.89
CA SER A 3 6.57 -9.35 -3.45
C SER A 3 5.92 -8.42 -2.43
N VAL A 4 6.71 -7.95 -1.45
CA VAL A 4 6.26 -6.99 -0.43
C VAL A 4 6.70 -5.58 -0.83
N ASN A 5 5.85 -4.59 -0.54
CA ASN A 5 6.19 -3.18 -0.77
C ASN A 5 7.38 -2.77 0.13
N PRO A 6 8.45 -2.15 -0.42
CA PRO A 6 9.60 -1.68 0.37
C PRO A 6 9.27 -0.81 1.58
N LYS A 7 8.19 0.00 1.51
CA LYS A 7 7.72 0.82 2.65
C LYS A 7 7.29 0.00 3.87
N MET A 8 7.11 -1.31 3.72
CA MET A 8 6.75 -2.23 4.80
C MET A 8 7.95 -2.78 5.57
N LEU A 9 9.20 -2.50 5.16
CA LEU A 9 10.40 -2.97 5.86
C LEU A 9 10.38 -2.69 7.38
N PRO A 10 10.02 -1.48 7.86
CA PRO A 10 9.93 -1.23 9.30
C PRO A 10 8.91 -2.14 10.00
N ARG A 11 7.77 -2.41 9.35
CA ARG A 11 6.75 -3.31 9.90
C ARG A 11 7.23 -4.76 9.96
N LEU A 12 8.04 -5.20 9.01
CA LEU A 12 8.65 -6.53 9.05
C LEU A 12 9.63 -6.66 10.21
N ASP A 13 10.33 -5.57 10.58
CA ASP A 13 11.24 -5.53 11.73
C ASP A 13 10.47 -5.69 13.05
N GLU A 14 9.38 -4.94 13.21
CA GLU A 14 8.49 -5.07 14.38
C GLU A 14 7.92 -6.49 14.53
N ILE A 15 7.53 -7.13 13.42
CA ILE A 15 7.03 -8.51 13.43
C ILE A 15 8.14 -9.49 13.81
N GLU A 16 9.38 -9.27 13.34
CA GLU A 16 10.51 -10.11 13.72
C GLU A 16 10.78 -10.03 15.23
N GLU A 17 10.72 -8.82 15.80
CA GLU A 17 10.89 -8.59 17.24
C GLU A 17 9.80 -9.28 18.07
N ASP A 18 8.52 -9.14 17.70
CA ASP A 18 7.40 -9.80 18.39
C ASP A 18 7.54 -11.33 18.34
N LEU A 19 7.88 -11.89 17.18
CA LEU A 19 8.10 -13.33 17.03
C LEU A 19 9.27 -13.83 17.90
N GLN A 20 10.36 -13.06 17.99
CA GLN A 20 11.46 -13.40 18.88
C GLN A 20 11.04 -13.38 20.37
N ALA A 21 10.22 -12.40 20.78
CA ALA A 21 9.70 -12.33 22.14
C ALA A 21 8.80 -13.54 22.46
N ARG A 22 7.90 -13.91 21.54
CA ARG A 22 7.04 -15.09 21.67
C ARG A 22 7.84 -16.38 21.72
N ARG A 23 8.87 -16.52 20.87
CA ARG A 23 9.76 -17.68 20.91
C ARG A 23 10.42 -17.84 22.27
N LYS A 24 10.93 -16.75 22.87
CA LYS A 24 11.54 -16.78 24.21
C LYS A 24 10.54 -17.27 25.25
N ARG A 25 9.29 -16.80 25.19
CA ARG A 25 8.22 -17.28 26.06
C ARG A 25 7.95 -18.78 25.83
N ALA A 26 7.79 -19.21 24.59
CA ALA A 26 7.54 -20.61 24.26
C ALA A 26 8.65 -21.54 24.77
N VAL A 27 9.92 -21.10 24.74
CA VAL A 27 11.05 -21.82 25.35
C VAL A 27 10.88 -21.94 26.87
N THR A 28 10.57 -20.83 27.56
CA THR A 28 10.35 -20.84 29.02
C THR A 28 9.18 -21.74 29.42
N GLU A 29 8.11 -21.76 28.63
CA GLU A 29 6.89 -22.52 28.90
C GLU A 29 6.94 -23.98 28.38
N GLY A 30 8.01 -24.37 27.66
CA GLY A 30 8.15 -25.71 27.08
C GLY A 30 7.19 -26.00 25.92
N TRP A 31 6.72 -24.98 25.21
CA TRP A 31 5.76 -25.11 24.10
C TRP A 31 6.46 -25.48 22.80
N GLN A 32 6.86 -26.74 22.67
CA GLN A 32 7.67 -27.24 21.56
C GLN A 32 7.05 -26.96 20.18
N GLY A 33 5.75 -27.20 20.01
CA GLY A 33 5.07 -26.94 18.73
C GLY A 33 5.04 -25.44 18.34
N GLU A 34 4.96 -24.55 19.33
CA GLU A 34 5.00 -23.11 19.07
C GLU A 34 6.41 -22.64 18.69
N ILE A 35 7.45 -23.21 19.32
CA ILE A 35 8.84 -22.94 18.95
C ILE A 35 9.09 -23.30 17.48
N GLU A 36 8.68 -24.50 17.07
CA GLU A 36 8.85 -24.98 15.69
C GLU A 36 8.09 -24.11 14.67
N GLY A 37 6.84 -23.76 14.97
CA GLY A 37 6.05 -22.87 14.13
C GLY A 37 6.62 -21.47 14.01
N ILE A 38 7.14 -20.90 15.11
CA ILE A 38 7.77 -19.58 15.11
C ILE A 38 9.10 -19.62 14.34
N ASP A 39 9.93 -20.65 14.50
CA ASP A 39 11.20 -20.77 13.80
C ASP A 39 11.02 -20.88 12.28
N LEU A 40 10.00 -21.63 11.84
CA LEU A 40 9.61 -21.69 10.43
C LEU A 40 9.18 -20.30 9.93
N THR A 41 8.34 -19.61 10.69
CA THR A 41 7.83 -18.28 10.31
C THR A 41 8.96 -17.25 10.25
N LEU A 42 9.89 -17.25 11.21
CA LEU A 42 11.07 -16.39 11.22
C LEU A 42 11.95 -16.61 9.99
N THR A 43 12.11 -17.87 9.56
CA THR A 43 12.87 -18.20 8.35
C THR A 43 12.24 -17.55 7.11
N PHE A 44 10.93 -17.67 6.93
CA PHE A 44 10.23 -17.04 5.82
C PHE A 44 10.23 -15.51 5.89
N LEU A 45 10.09 -14.94 7.09
CA LEU A 45 10.10 -13.50 7.30
C LEU A 45 11.46 -12.89 6.90
N ARG A 46 12.57 -13.50 7.32
CA ARG A 46 13.93 -13.08 6.96
C ARG A 46 14.16 -13.12 5.46
N SER A 47 13.71 -14.19 4.80
CA SER A 47 13.78 -14.31 3.34
C SER A 47 13.00 -13.19 2.64
N LYS A 48 11.77 -12.90 3.08
CA LYS A 48 10.97 -11.79 2.54
C LYS A 48 11.61 -10.43 2.78
N ARG A 49 12.19 -10.20 3.95
CA ARG A 49 12.89 -8.95 4.29
C ARG A 49 14.09 -8.73 3.38
N GLU A 50 14.92 -9.75 3.19
CA GLU A 50 16.07 -9.69 2.29
C GLU A 50 15.65 -9.45 0.84
N GLN A 51 14.62 -10.16 0.36
CA GLN A 51 14.05 -9.92 -0.96
C GLN A 51 13.58 -8.46 -1.12
N THR A 52 12.89 -7.92 -0.12
CA THR A 52 12.35 -6.56 -0.14
C THR A 52 13.47 -5.51 -0.13
N ARG A 53 14.54 -5.71 0.66
CA ARG A 53 15.73 -4.86 0.67
C ARG A 53 16.42 -4.81 -0.68
N ARG A 54 16.43 -5.91 -1.42
CA ARG A 54 16.99 -5.94 -2.79
C ARG A 54 16.18 -5.09 -3.76
N PHE A 55 14.85 -5.15 -3.68
CA PHE A 55 13.98 -4.31 -4.49
C PHE A 55 14.09 -2.82 -4.16
N GLU A 56 14.27 -2.47 -2.88
CA GLU A 56 14.50 -1.07 -2.47
C GLU A 56 15.79 -0.49 -3.06
N ARG A 57 16.85 -1.31 -3.15
CA ARG A 57 18.17 -0.87 -3.64
C ARG A 57 18.31 -0.89 -5.16
N SER A 58 17.39 -1.55 -5.86
CA SER A 58 17.51 -1.76 -7.31
C SER A 58 16.48 -0.90 -8.02
N ASP A 59 16.95 0.09 -8.79
CA ASP A 59 16.06 0.81 -9.70
C ASP A 59 15.48 -0.16 -10.74
N PRO A 60 14.22 0.05 -11.17
CA PRO A 60 13.64 -0.74 -12.25
C PRO A 60 14.53 -0.67 -13.51
N VAL A 61 15.04 -1.82 -13.94
CA VAL A 61 15.81 -1.90 -15.19
C VAL A 61 14.83 -1.87 -16.37
N SER A 62 15.05 -0.93 -17.30
CA SER A 62 14.27 -0.88 -18.54
C SER A 62 14.62 -2.07 -19.43
N LEU A 63 13.68 -2.99 -19.61
CA LEU A 63 13.83 -4.19 -20.44
C LEU A 63 13.51 -3.94 -21.93
N GLY A 64 13.31 -2.67 -22.33
CA GLY A 64 12.89 -2.33 -23.69
C GLY A 64 11.48 -2.80 -24.06
N ILE A 65 10.65 -3.14 -23.06
CA ILE A 65 9.26 -3.54 -23.28
C ILE A 65 8.44 -2.30 -23.67
N PRO A 66 7.64 -2.35 -24.74
CA PRO A 66 6.79 -1.23 -25.14
C PRO A 66 5.86 -0.82 -23.99
N ALA A 67 5.83 0.48 -23.68
CA ALA A 67 4.90 1.01 -22.70
C ALA A 67 3.46 0.80 -23.22
N ILE A 68 2.59 0.23 -22.39
CA ILE A 68 1.15 0.24 -22.67
C ILE A 68 0.73 1.71 -22.56
N PRO A 69 0.18 2.32 -23.61
CA PRO A 69 -0.27 3.71 -23.55
C PRO A 69 -1.30 3.83 -22.43
N GLU A 70 -1.03 4.71 -21.45
CA GLU A 70 -1.99 5.03 -20.40
C GLU A 70 -3.22 5.63 -21.07
N GLN A 71 -4.30 4.86 -21.13
CA GLN A 71 -5.60 5.36 -21.55
C GLN A 71 -5.98 6.44 -20.54
N PRO A 72 -6.12 7.72 -20.93
CA PRO A 72 -6.61 8.72 -20.01
C PRO A 72 -7.99 8.28 -19.58
N THR A 73 -8.14 7.91 -18.32
CA THR A 73 -9.44 7.68 -17.68
C THR A 73 -10.15 9.02 -17.64
N THR A 74 -10.78 9.36 -18.77
CA THR A 74 -11.73 10.45 -18.86
C THR A 74 -12.93 10.00 -18.05
N HIS A 75 -12.87 10.21 -16.73
CA HIS A 75 -14.07 10.38 -15.94
C HIS A 75 -14.77 11.62 -16.50
N ARG A 76 -15.62 11.40 -17.50
CA ARG A 76 -16.61 12.36 -17.97
C ARG A 76 -17.64 12.51 -16.85
N SER A 77 -17.26 13.24 -15.80
CA SER A 77 -18.21 13.92 -14.95
C SER A 77 -18.87 14.97 -15.83
N GLN A 78 -20.07 14.67 -16.30
CA GLN A 78 -20.97 15.69 -16.83
C GLN A 78 -21.30 16.61 -15.66
N GLU A 79 -20.63 17.75 -15.56
CA GLU A 79 -21.13 18.87 -14.76
C GLU A 79 -22.43 19.34 -15.40
N HIS A 80 -23.54 18.99 -14.76
CA HIS A 80 -24.83 19.58 -15.03
C HIS A 80 -24.79 21.00 -14.46
N GLU A 81 -24.54 21.99 -15.33
CA GLU A 81 -24.55 23.40 -14.94
C GLU A 81 -25.98 23.83 -14.55
N PRO A 82 -26.23 24.39 -13.35
CA PRO A 82 -27.50 24.99 -13.03
C PRO A 82 -27.55 26.41 -13.60
N GLN A 83 -28.55 26.69 -14.44
CA GLN A 83 -28.77 28.02 -15.02
C GLN A 83 -28.94 29.09 -13.93
N PRO A 84 -28.31 30.27 -14.02
CA PRO A 84 -28.54 31.35 -13.08
C PRO A 84 -29.90 32.02 -13.36
N SER A 85 -30.78 32.00 -12.36
CA SER A 85 -31.99 32.81 -12.33
C SER A 85 -31.61 34.30 -12.37
N GLY A 86 -32.01 34.98 -13.44
CA GLY A 86 -31.75 36.41 -13.64
C GLY A 86 -32.49 37.31 -12.63
N PRO A 87 -31.97 38.51 -12.34
CA PRO A 87 -32.46 39.35 -11.26
C PRO A 87 -33.75 40.12 -11.63
N ASN A 88 -34.58 40.21 -10.61
CA ASN A 88 -35.76 41.05 -10.42
C ASN A 88 -35.58 42.49 -10.99
N GLN A 89 -36.44 42.92 -11.94
CA GLN A 89 -36.53 44.32 -12.38
C GLN A 89 -37.66 45.04 -11.61
N PRO A 90 -37.39 46.19 -10.95
CA PRO A 90 -38.43 47.01 -10.37
C PRO A 90 -39.01 48.02 -11.38
N SER A 91 -40.32 48.24 -11.29
CA SER A 91 -41.13 49.19 -12.06
C SER A 91 -40.73 50.67 -11.89
N GLN A 92 -40.65 51.41 -13.01
CA GLN A 92 -40.73 52.89 -13.14
C GLN A 92 -41.27 53.16 -14.59
N LYS A 93 -42.56 53.41 -14.87
CA LYS A 93 -43.40 54.65 -14.80
C LYS A 93 -42.94 55.87 -15.64
N HIS A 94 -43.86 56.30 -16.54
CA HIS A 94 -43.99 57.56 -17.33
C HIS A 94 -43.11 57.68 -18.59
N ASN A 95 -43.59 58.09 -19.76
CA ASN A 95 -44.53 59.18 -20.12
C ASN A 95 -45.42 58.82 -21.32
#